data_AF-T0H2I1-F1
#
_entry.id   AF-T0H2I1-F1
#
_cell.length_a   1.000
_cell.length_b   1.000
_cell.length_c   1.000
_cell.angle_alpha   90.00
_cell.angle_beta   90.00
_cell.angle_gamma   90.00
#
_symmetry.space_group_name_H-M   'P 1'
#
loop_
_entity.id
_entity.type
_entity.pdbx_description
1 polymer ?
#
loop_
_entity_poly.entity_id
_entity_poly.type
_entity_poly.pdbx_seq_one_letter_code
_entity_poly.pdbx_strand_id
1 'polypeptide(L)'
;MASAQSVGIRWPNVCGGQAQCGVCAVEVLESDMPLPVPSLREQQMLDRLSVKPRHGGTMRLACQLVVPASARVSKPGVRKPAVS
;
A
#
# COMPACT_ATOMS: atom_id res chain seq x y z
N MET A 1 2.55 3.55 4.67
CA MET A 1 3.05 2.68 5.77
C MET A 1 3.00 3.39 7.13
N ALA A 2 3.50 4.62 7.23
CA ALA A 2 3.53 5.39 8.48
C ALA A 2 2.18 5.42 9.22
N SER A 3 1.07 5.65 8.50
CA SER A 3 -0.28 5.66 9.08
C SER A 3 -0.71 4.33 9.71
N ALA A 4 -0.21 3.19 9.20
CA ALA A 4 -0.48 1.89 9.82
C ALA A 4 0.37 1.73 11.10
N GLN A 5 1.64 2.13 11.02
CA GLN A 5 2.57 2.03 12.14
C GLN A 5 2.16 2.93 13.31
N SER A 6 1.61 4.12 13.04
CA SER A 6 1.15 5.05 14.08
C SER A 6 -0.01 4.51 14.92
N VAL A 7 -0.70 3.47 14.44
CA VAL A 7 -1.78 2.78 15.17
C VAL A 7 -1.40 1.34 15.57
N GLY A 8 -0.10 1.03 15.60
CA GLY A 8 0.42 -0.27 16.05
C GLY A 8 0.29 -1.40 15.02
N ILE A 9 -0.08 -1.11 13.77
CA ILE A 9 -0.13 -2.12 12.70
C ILE A 9 1.24 -2.23 12.06
N ARG A 10 1.86 -3.42 12.17
CA ARG A 10 3.08 -3.74 11.42
C ARG A 10 2.74 -3.91 9.94
N TRP A 11 3.29 -3.04 9.09
CA TRP A 11 3.23 -3.20 7.64
C TRP A 11 4.50 -3.90 7.12
N PRO A 12 4.39 -4.98 6.34
CA PRO A 12 5.56 -5.74 5.94
C PRO A 12 6.36 -4.97 4.86
N ASN A 13 7.69 -4.94 5.04
CA ASN A 13 8.64 -4.46 4.06
C ASN A 13 10.00 -5.14 4.30
N VAL A 14 10.85 -5.21 3.26
CA VAL A 14 12.23 -5.72 3.37
C VAL A 14 13.27 -4.78 2.75
N CYS A 15 12.87 -3.94 1.78
CA CYS A 15 13.76 -2.98 1.11
C CYS A 15 13.81 -1.58 1.76
N GLY A 16 13.25 -1.40 2.96
CA GLY A 16 13.25 -0.11 3.65
C GLY A 16 12.51 1.03 2.93
N GLY A 17 11.61 0.72 1.99
CA GLY A 17 10.84 1.72 1.25
C GLY A 17 11.44 2.16 -0.09
N GLN A 18 12.44 1.44 -0.60
CA GLN A 18 13.12 1.75 -1.87
C GLN A 18 12.36 1.31 -3.15
N ALA A 19 11.11 0.84 -3.03
CA ALA A 19 10.32 0.25 -4.11
C ALA A 19 10.97 -0.97 -4.82
N GLN A 20 11.76 -1.78 -4.10
CA GLN A 20 12.51 -2.91 -4.69
C GLN A 20 11.97 -4.31 -4.37
N CYS A 21 11.02 -4.45 -3.43
CA CYS A 21 10.58 -5.76 -2.95
C CYS A 21 9.12 -6.13 -3.21
N GLY A 22 8.24 -5.14 -3.41
CA GLY A 22 6.80 -5.37 -3.58
C GLY A 22 6.04 -5.95 -2.37
N VAL A 23 6.71 -6.36 -1.29
CA VAL A 23 6.11 -6.93 -0.07
C VAL A 23 5.05 -6.01 0.56
N CYS A 24 5.27 -4.69 0.45
CA CYS A 24 4.36 -3.68 0.98
C CYS A 24 3.18 -3.35 0.04
N ALA A 25 3.02 -4.06 -1.08
CA ALA A 25 1.95 -3.81 -2.04
C ALA A 25 0.57 -3.89 -1.40
N VAL A 26 -0.28 -2.93 -1.74
CA VAL A 26 -1.61 -2.72 -1.15
C VAL A 26 -2.60 -2.42 -2.27
N GLU A 27 -3.84 -2.85 -2.08
CA GLU A 27 -4.94 -2.45 -2.94
C GLU A 27 -5.64 -1.24 -2.31
N VAL A 28 -5.64 -0.10 -3.01
CA VAL A 28 -6.44 1.06 -2.63
C VAL A 28 -7.86 0.82 -3.13
N LEU A 29 -8.81 0.78 -2.20
CA LEU A 29 -10.23 0.56 -2.49
C LEU A 29 -10.92 1.89 -2.80
N GLU A 30 -10.68 2.89 -1.94
CA GLU A 30 -11.31 4.21 -2.01
C GLU A 30 -10.31 5.27 -1.53
N SER A 31 -10.44 6.49 -2.05
CA SER A 31 -9.68 7.66 -1.63
C SER A 31 -10.58 8.89 -1.80
N ASP A 32 -10.60 9.77 -0.81
CA ASP A 32 -11.46 10.96 -0.84
C ASP A 32 -10.97 12.00 -1.87
N MET A 33 -9.71 11.88 -2.29
CA MET A 33 -9.04 12.76 -3.24
C MET A 33 -8.25 11.93 -4.26
N PRO A 34 -7.99 12.48 -5.47
CA PRO A 34 -7.14 11.81 -6.46
C PRO A 34 -5.76 11.47 -5.87
N LEU A 35 -5.32 10.22 -6.08
CA LEU A 35 -4.00 9.79 -5.66
C LEU A 35 -2.94 10.31 -6.63
N PRO A 36 -1.74 10.69 -6.13
CA PRO A 36 -0.61 10.97 -7.00
C PRO A 36 -0.28 9.79 -7.90
N VAL A 37 0.13 10.07 -9.13
CA VAL A 37 0.61 9.05 -10.08
C VAL A 37 1.79 8.28 -9.47
N PRO A 38 1.87 6.95 -9.65
CA PRO A 38 3.02 6.17 -9.21
C PRO A 38 4.34 6.70 -9.78
N SER A 39 5.40 6.64 -9.00
CA SER A 39 6.74 6.89 -9.54
C SER A 39 7.14 5.80 -10.54
N LEU A 40 8.12 6.07 -11.41
CA LEU A 40 8.60 5.06 -12.37
C LEU A 40 9.05 3.77 -11.68
N ARG A 41 9.75 3.88 -10.53
CA ARG A 41 10.18 2.71 -9.75
C ARG A 41 9.01 1.96 -9.12
N GLU A 42 8.00 2.68 -8.64
CA GLU A 42 6.78 2.07 -8.13
C GLU A 42 6.09 1.27 -9.23
N GLN A 43 5.89 1.88 -10.41
CA GLN A 43 5.24 1.23 -11.55
C GLN A 43 5.99 -0.02 -11.99
N GLN A 44 7.32 0.08 -12.20
CA GLN A 44 8.15 -1.05 -12.59
C GLN A 44 8.06 -2.24 -11.60
N MET A 45 7.96 -1.96 -10.30
CA MET A 45 7.78 -3.01 -9.30
C MET A 45 6.37 -3.60 -9.33
N LEU A 46 5.33 -2.78 -9.50
CA LEU A 46 3.95 -3.25 -9.65
C LEU A 46 3.81 -4.16 -10.88
N ASP A 47 4.44 -3.81 -11.99
CA ASP A 47 4.44 -4.62 -13.22
C ASP A 47 5.09 -6.00 -12.98
N ARG A 48 6.20 -6.05 -12.23
CA ARG A 48 6.89 -7.30 -11.89
C ARG A 48 6.07 -8.22 -10.99
N LEU A 49 5.30 -7.66 -10.06
CA LEU A 49 4.54 -8.45 -9.10
C LEU A 49 3.45 -9.31 -9.76
N SER A 50 2.95 -8.91 -10.94
CA SER A 50 1.82 -9.57 -11.60
C SER A 50 0.59 -9.74 -10.68
N VAL A 51 0.48 -8.92 -9.63
CA VAL A 51 -0.61 -9.00 -8.65
C VAL A 51 -1.78 -8.19 -9.16
N LYS A 52 -2.92 -8.85 -9.32
CA LYS A 52 -4.18 -8.20 -9.68
C LYS A 52 -4.93 -7.70 -8.44
N PRO A 53 -5.66 -6.58 -8.53
CA PRO A 53 -6.59 -6.15 -7.50
C PRO A 53 -7.62 -7.25 -7.21
N ARG A 54 -7.94 -7.49 -5.93
CA ARG A 54 -8.93 -8.51 -5.54
C ARG A 54 -10.34 -7.95 -5.42
N HIS A 55 -10.45 -6.64 -5.22
CA HIS A 55 -11.69 -5.91 -4.95
C HIS A 55 -11.96 -4.85 -6.03
N GLY A 56 -11.27 -4.94 -7.17
CA GLY A 56 -11.39 -3.97 -8.27
C GLY A 56 -10.72 -2.62 -7.99
N GLY A 57 -9.92 -2.52 -6.93
CA GLY A 57 -9.19 -1.31 -6.58
C GLY A 57 -7.92 -1.09 -7.41
N THR A 58 -7.10 -0.15 -6.97
CA THR A 58 -5.81 0.15 -7.62
C THR A 58 -4.65 -0.38 -6.78
N MET A 59 -3.76 -1.17 -7.38
CA MET A 59 -2.56 -1.63 -6.70
C MET A 59 -1.53 -0.50 -6.56
N ARG A 60 -0.98 -0.35 -5.36
CA ARG A 60 0.06 0.63 -5.01
C ARG A 60 1.10 -0.01 -4.10
N LEU A 61 2.28 0.59 -3.99
CA LEU A 61 3.23 0.24 -2.93
C LEU A 61 2.98 1.14 -1.73
N ALA A 62 2.61 0.56 -0.58
CA ALA A 62 2.30 1.35 0.61
C ALA A 62 3.48 2.22 1.11
N CYS A 63 4.72 1.92 0.69
CA CYS A 63 5.90 2.70 1.00
C CYS A 63 6.10 3.92 0.08
N GLN A 64 5.44 3.98 -1.08
CA GLN A 64 5.49 5.10 -2.03
C GLN A 64 4.16 5.88 -2.05
N LEU A 65 3.08 5.26 -1.59
CA LEU A 65 1.77 5.88 -1.53
C LEU A 65 1.74 7.00 -0.48
N VAL A 66 1.55 8.22 -0.98
CA VAL A 66 1.16 9.40 -0.18
C VAL A 66 -0.32 9.65 -0.42
N VAL A 67 -1.10 9.67 0.65
CA VAL A 67 -2.53 9.95 0.59
C VAL A 67 -2.75 11.39 1.04
N PRO A 68 -3.27 12.28 0.18
CA PRO A 68 -3.48 13.69 0.54
C PRO A 68 -4.64 13.90 1.53
N ALA A 69 -5.54 12.92 1.62
CA ALA A 69 -6.69 12.89 2.52
C ALA A 69 -6.86 11.48 3.11
N SER A 70 -8.09 11.04 3.38
CA SER A 70 -8.33 9.65 3.81
C SER A 70 -8.38 8.71 2.62
N ALA A 71 -7.91 7.48 2.83
CA ALA A 71 -8.08 6.38 1.90
C ALA A 71 -8.31 5.07 2.64
N ARG A 72 -9.09 4.20 2.01
CA ARG A 72 -9.35 2.84 2.47
C ARG A 72 -8.53 1.87 1.63
N VAL A 73 -7.78 0.99 2.30
CA VAL A 73 -6.84 0.08 1.65
C VAL A 73 -7.00 -1.35 2.18
N SER A 74 -6.66 -2.34 1.35
CA SER A 74 -6.68 -3.76 1.68
C SER A 74 -5.32 -4.41 1.47
N LYS A 75 -4.90 -5.23 2.46
CA LYS A 75 -3.68 -6.03 2.40
C LYS A 75 -3.93 -7.42 2.99
N PRO A 76 -3.79 -8.49 2.20
CA PRO A 76 -3.82 -9.84 2.74
C PRO A 76 -2.74 -10.05 3.81
N GLY A 77 -3.15 -10.61 4.94
CA GLY A 77 -2.27 -10.93 6.07
C GLY A 77 -1.99 -9.79 7.04
N VAL A 78 -2.47 -8.57 6.77
CA VAL A 78 -2.43 -7.47 7.73
C VAL A 78 -3.81 -7.29 8.34
N ARG A 79 -3.90 -7.45 9.67
CA ARG A 79 -5.12 -7.27 10.45
C ARG A 79 -4.92 -6.09 11.39
N LYS A 80 -6.01 -5.38 11.72
CA LYS A 80 -5.99 -4.43 12.83
C LYS A 80 -5.63 -5.20 14.12
N PRO A 81 -4.82 -4.64 15.02
CA PRO A 81 -4.69 -5.20 16.36
C PRO A 81 -6.09 -5.30 16.96
N ALA A 82 -6.35 -6.39 17.70
CA ALA A 82 -7.59 -6.51 18.45
C ALA A 82 -7.66 -5.30 19.38
N VAL A 83 -8.69 -4.47 19.21
CA VAL A 83 -8.96 -3.38 20.15
C VAL A 83 -9.49 -4.06 21.41
N SER A 84 -8.70 -4.06 22.47
CA SER A 84 -9.14 -4.36 23.84
C SER A 84 -9.82 -3.15 24.46
#